data_AF-A0A2W6VMT1-F1
#
_entry.id   AF-A0A2W6VMT1-F1
#
_cell.length_a   1.000
_cell.length_b   1.000
_cell.length_c   1.000
_cell.angle_alpha   90.00
_cell.angle_beta   90.00
_cell.angle_gamma   90.00
#
_symmetry.space_group_name_H-M   'P 1'
#
loop_
_entity.id
_entity.type
_entity.pdbx_description
1 polymer ?
#
loop_
_entity_poly.entity_id
_entity_poly.type
_entity_poly.pdbx_seq_one_letter_code
_entity_poly.pdbx_strand_id
1 'polypeptide(L)'
;MLFTNIKIVFKTENQLLELEYKELFDVKPALSAEIKEGVKKASDFTKLLLTFNDKSSLIIDVEKGLPYNGIYQMLHYIVTINKNENKMY
;
A
#
# COMPACT_ATOMS: atom_id res chain seq x y z
N MET A 1 12.55 0.26 -1.52
CA MET A 1 11.46 0.83 -0.70
C MET A 1 11.83 0.66 0.76
N LEU A 2 11.56 1.67 1.59
CA LEU A 2 11.84 1.65 3.02
C LEU A 2 10.56 1.98 3.78
N PHE A 3 10.22 1.14 4.74
CA PHE A 3 9.11 1.38 5.67
C PHE A 3 9.70 1.92 6.97
N THR A 4 9.17 3.06 7.43
CA THR A 4 9.50 3.63 8.73
C THR A 4 8.27 3.53 9.65
N ASN A 5 8.37 4.07 10.85
CA ASN A 5 7.24 4.16 11.79
C ASN A 5 6.21 5.24 11.40
N ILE A 6 6.53 6.19 10.51
CA ILE A 6 5.64 7.31 10.14
C ILE A 6 5.28 7.39 8.65
N LYS A 7 6.15 6.85 7.79
CA LYS A 7 6.03 6.98 6.34
C LYS A 7 6.68 5.84 5.57
N ILE A 8 6.28 5.68 4.32
CA ILE A 8 6.95 4.86 3.31
C ILE A 8 7.82 5.80 2.47
N VAL A 9 9.07 5.40 2.22
CA VAL A 9 9.98 6.11 1.32
C VAL A 9 10.36 5.17 0.19
N PHE A 10 10.19 5.61 -1.06
CA PHE A 10 10.63 4.83 -2.21
C PHE A 10 11.17 5.73 -3.31
N LYS A 11 12.16 5.21 -4.02
CA LYS A 11 12.81 5.90 -5.13
C LYS A 11 12.18 5.44 -6.43
N THR A 12 11.74 6.39 -7.23
CA THR A 12 11.43 6.20 -8.65
C THR A 12 12.63 6.68 -9.49
N GLU A 13 12.60 6.47 -10.80
CA GLU A 13 13.69 6.89 -11.70
C GLU A 13 14.02 8.37 -11.56
N ASN A 14 13.01 9.21 -11.34
CA ASN A 14 13.13 10.68 -11.39
C ASN A 14 13.06 11.38 -10.02
N GLN A 15 12.61 10.69 -8.97
CA GLN A 15 12.41 11.34 -7.66
C GLN A 15 12.30 10.35 -6.50
N LEU A 16 12.60 10.87 -5.31
CA LEU A 16 12.26 10.23 -4.04
C LEU A 16 10.81 10.58 -3.70
N LEU A 17 9.98 9.57 -3.50
CA LEU A 17 8.60 9.72 -3.06
C LEU A 17 8.50 9.34 -1.58
N GLU A 18 7.76 10.16 -0.86
CA GLU A 18 7.45 9.97 0.55
C GLU A 18 5.94 9.91 0.72
N LEU A 19 5.47 8.93 1.49
CA LEU A 19 4.06 8.66 1.69
C LEU A 19 3.81 8.57 3.19
N GLU A 20 3.14 9.57 3.75
CA GLU A 20 2.79 9.57 5.16
C GLU A 20 1.62 8.63 5.44
N TYR A 21 1.75 7.81 6.48
CA TYR A 21 0.69 6.85 6.82
C TYR A 21 -0.64 7.52 7.16
N LYS A 22 -0.63 8.74 7.73
CA LYS A 22 -1.83 9.52 8.06
C LYS A 22 -2.68 9.87 6.82
N GLU A 23 -2.07 9.91 5.65
CA GLU A 23 -2.73 10.26 4.39
C GLU A 23 -3.38 9.05 3.73
N LEU A 24 -3.07 7.84 4.20
CA LEU A 24 -3.57 6.60 3.65
C LEU A 24 -5.02 6.35 4.09
N PHE A 25 -5.92 6.31 3.11
CA PHE A 25 -7.34 6.05 3.28
C PHE A 25 -7.69 4.58 3.05
N ASP A 26 -7.01 3.90 2.13
CA ASP A 26 -7.29 2.50 1.84
C ASP A 26 -6.06 1.76 1.32
N VAL A 27 -6.02 0.45 1.53
CA VAL A 27 -5.03 -0.44 0.93
C VAL A 27 -5.68 -1.74 0.49
N LYS A 28 -5.43 -2.14 -0.75
CA LYS A 28 -6.00 -3.35 -1.36
C LYS A 28 -4.99 -4.01 -2.30
N PRO A 29 -5.11 -5.32 -2.57
CA PRO A 29 -4.40 -5.93 -3.70
C PRO A 29 -4.73 -5.20 -5.01
N ALA A 30 -3.72 -4.91 -5.84
CA ALA A 30 -3.93 -4.27 -7.14
C ALA A 30 -4.36 -5.30 -8.21
N LEU A 31 -5.52 -5.93 -8.00
CA LEU A 31 -5.98 -7.09 -8.80
C LEU A 31 -5.93 -6.85 -10.31
N SER A 32 -6.34 -5.67 -10.78
CA SER A 32 -6.31 -5.34 -12.22
C SER A 32 -4.89 -5.33 -12.79
N ALA A 33 -3.90 -4.87 -12.01
CA ALA A 33 -2.50 -4.87 -12.43
C ALA A 33 -1.92 -6.30 -12.40
N GLU A 34 -2.19 -7.04 -11.32
CA GLU A 34 -1.78 -8.45 -11.15
C GLU A 34 -2.29 -9.34 -12.30
N ILE A 35 -3.59 -9.25 -12.61
CA ILE A 35 -4.20 -10.04 -13.68
C ILE A 35 -3.62 -9.67 -15.04
N LYS A 36 -3.37 -8.37 -15.28
CA LYS A 36 -2.75 -7.89 -16.53
C LYS A 36 -1.33 -8.44 -16.71
N GLU A 37 -0.63 -8.71 -15.61
CA GLU A 37 0.70 -9.34 -15.58
C GLU A 37 0.64 -10.88 -15.54
N GLY A 38 -0.58 -11.46 -15.62
CA GLY A 38 -0.79 -12.90 -15.69
C GLY A 38 -0.74 -13.62 -14.34
N VAL A 39 -0.79 -12.88 -13.23
CA VAL A 39 -0.81 -13.46 -11.89
C VAL A 39 -2.18 -14.05 -11.60
N LYS A 40 -2.22 -15.36 -11.32
CA LYS A 40 -3.45 -16.14 -11.15
C LYS A 40 -3.69 -16.62 -9.72
N LYS A 41 -2.67 -16.58 -8.87
CA LYS A 41 -2.73 -17.07 -7.49
C LYS A 41 -2.42 -15.91 -6.56
N ALA A 42 -3.21 -15.78 -5.49
CA ALA A 42 -2.99 -14.75 -4.48
C ALA A 42 -1.62 -14.88 -3.78
N SER A 43 -1.05 -16.08 -3.73
CA SER A 43 0.31 -16.33 -3.20
C SER A 43 1.41 -15.63 -4.00
N ASP A 44 1.13 -15.28 -5.25
CA ASP A 44 2.07 -14.68 -6.19
C ASP A 44 1.86 -13.17 -6.33
N PHE A 45 0.95 -12.57 -5.55
CA PHE A 45 0.73 -11.13 -5.57
C PHE A 45 1.97 -10.38 -5.07
N THR A 46 2.21 -9.25 -5.72
CA THR A 46 3.33 -8.33 -5.50
C THR A 46 2.91 -6.86 -5.52
N LYS A 47 1.64 -6.55 -5.80
CA LYS A 47 1.17 -5.18 -6.04
C LYS A 47 0.06 -4.80 -5.09
N LEU A 48 0.26 -3.67 -4.42
CA LEU A 48 -0.74 -3.06 -3.54
C LEU A 48 -1.19 -1.73 -4.12
N LEU A 49 -2.51 -1.54 -4.19
CA LEU A 49 -3.15 -0.28 -4.48
C LEU A 49 -3.35 0.48 -3.17
N LEU A 50 -2.69 1.62 -3.06
CA LEU A 50 -2.83 2.58 -1.98
C LEU A 50 -3.77 3.69 -2.44
N THR A 51 -4.76 4.01 -1.62
CA THR A 51 -5.69 5.13 -1.86
C THR A 51 -5.50 6.16 -0.76
N PHE A 52 -5.42 7.43 -1.13
CA PHE A 52 -5.18 8.52 -0.20
C PHE A 52 -6.46 9.28 0.14
N ASN A 53 -6.40 10.12 1.17
CA ASN A 53 -7.52 10.94 1.63
C ASN A 53 -8.04 11.90 0.55
N ASP A 54 -7.16 12.35 -0.36
CA ASP A 54 -7.50 13.19 -1.52
C ASP A 54 -8.12 12.40 -2.69
N LYS A 55 -8.35 11.09 -2.50
CA LYS A 55 -8.84 10.10 -3.49
C LYS A 55 -7.86 9.78 -4.62
N SER A 56 -6.65 10.31 -4.59
CA SER A 56 -5.59 9.84 -5.47
C SER A 56 -5.21 8.40 -5.10
N SER A 57 -4.58 7.69 -6.04
CA SER A 57 -4.17 6.31 -5.82
C SER A 57 -2.79 6.05 -6.41
N LEU A 58 -2.06 5.14 -5.77
CA LEU A 58 -0.73 4.72 -6.16
C LEU A 58 -0.63 3.19 -6.07
N ILE A 59 -0.06 2.57 -7.09
CA ILE A 59 0.32 1.16 -7.03
C ILE A 59 1.77 1.08 -6.58
N ILE A 60 2.04 0.27 -5.56
CA ILE A 60 3.39 -0.06 -5.11
C ILE A 60 3.69 -1.53 -5.36
N ASP A 61 4.94 -1.81 -5.71
CA ASP A 61 5.47 -3.16 -5.80
C ASP A 61 6.14 -3.56 -4.47
N VAL A 62 5.87 -4.79 -4.04
CA VAL A 62 6.40 -5.43 -2.85
C VAL A 62 6.80 -6.86 -3.17
N GLU A 63 7.74 -7.39 -2.40
CA GLU A 63 8.26 -8.73 -2.63
C GLU A 63 7.17 -9.81 -2.38
N LYS A 64 7.12 -10.79 -3.28
CA LYS A 64 6.12 -11.87 -3.26
C LYS A 64 6.17 -12.69 -1.97
N GLY A 65 5.05 -13.31 -1.60
CA GLY A 65 4.98 -14.26 -0.49
C GLY A 65 4.83 -13.59 0.87
N LEU A 66 5.67 -13.97 1.85
CA LEU A 66 5.56 -13.47 3.22
C LEU A 66 5.73 -11.95 3.35
N PRO A 67 6.68 -11.29 2.64
CA PRO A 67 6.79 -9.84 2.68
C PRO A 67 5.52 -9.12 2.21
N TYR A 68 4.92 -9.55 1.10
CA TYR A 68 3.63 -9.03 0.63
C TYR A 68 2.56 -9.13 1.72
N ASN A 69 2.40 -10.31 2.33
CA ASN A 69 1.40 -10.54 3.37
C ASN A 69 1.62 -9.65 4.59
N GLY A 70 2.87 -9.56 5.07
CA GLY A 70 3.22 -8.74 6.22
C GLY A 70 3.00 -7.25 5.97
N ILE A 71 3.44 -6.75 4.82
CA ILE A 71 3.26 -5.34 4.46
C ILE A 71 1.78 -5.02 4.26
N TYR A 72 1.03 -5.89 3.59
CA TYR A 72 -0.41 -5.71 3.43
C TYR A 72 -1.13 -5.64 4.78
N GLN A 73 -0.84 -6.57 5.70
CA GLN A 73 -1.44 -6.58 7.04
C GLN A 73 -1.08 -5.32 7.84
N MET A 74 0.18 -4.90 7.80
CA MET A 74 0.65 -3.69 8.47
C MET A 74 -0.08 -2.44 7.95
N LEU A 75 -0.13 -2.25 6.63
CA LEU A 75 -0.82 -1.10 6.02
C LEU A 75 -2.33 -1.14 6.27
N HIS A 76 -2.93 -2.33 6.23
CA HIS A 76 -4.36 -2.51 6.49
C HIS A 76 -4.70 -2.14 7.95
N TYR A 77 -3.84 -2.52 8.90
CA TYR A 77 -3.96 -2.10 10.29
C TYR A 77 -3.89 -0.58 10.44
N ILE A 78 -2.86 0.06 9.84
CA ILE A 78 -2.68 1.52 9.85
C ILE A 78 -3.94 2.24 9.33
N VAL A 79 -4.44 1.82 8.17
CA VAL A 79 -5.66 2.40 7.58
C VAL A 79 -6.87 2.23 8.50
N THR A 80 -6.99 1.09 9.16
CA THR A 80 -8.09 0.82 10.10
C THR A 80 -8.03 1.77 11.30
N ILE A 81 -6.84 2.05 11.81
CA ILE A 81 -6.62 3.04 12.88
C ILE A 81 -6.99 4.44 12.39
N ASN A 82 -6.46 4.88 11.24
CA ASN A 82 -6.77 6.20 10.66
C ASN A 82 -8.29 6.42 10.49
N LYS A 83 -9.01 5.39 10.01
CA LYS A 83 -10.48 5.45 9.83
C LYS A 83 -11.23 5.60 11.16
N ASN A 84 -10.70 5.03 12.25
CA ASN A 84 -11.32 5.13 13.56
C ASN A 84 -11.06 6.50 14.20
N GLU A 85 -9.86 7.06 14.03
CA GLU A 85 -9.53 8.41 14.50
C GLU A 85 -10.37 9.48 13.79
N ASN A 86 -10.57 9.36 12.47
CA ASN A 86 -11.41 10.28 11.70
C ASN A 86 -12.91 10.22 12.02
N LYS A 87 -13.39 9.16 12.68
CA LYS A 87 -14.80 9.04 13.12
C LYS A 87 -15.06 9.68 14.48
N MET A 88 -14.01 10.10 15.19
CA MET A 88 -14.12 10.71 16.52
C MET A 88 -14.27 12.25 16.49
N TYR A 89 -14.37 12.84 15.30
CA TYR A 89 -14.66 14.27 15.07
C TYR A 89 -15.95 14.42 14.26
#